data_AF-A0A8S9GMN9-F1
#
_entry.id   AF-A0A8S9GMN9-F1
#
_cell.length_a   1.000
_cell.length_b   1.000
_cell.length_c   1.000
_cell.angle_alpha   90.00
_cell.angle_beta   90.00
_cell.angle_gamma   90.00
#
_symmetry.space_group_name_H-M   'P 1'
#
loop_
_entity.id
_entity.type
_entity.pdbx_description
1 polymer ?
#
loop_
_entity_poly.entity_id
_entity_poly.type
_entity_poly.pdbx_seq_one_letter_code
_entity_poly.pdbx_strand_id
1 'polypeptide(L)'
;MSRFRSLLQASVNATKKVSDLSSPLFKLLAFTWNIEEWVPPPEKYIFKFHSKEDLKKWHLYSDSEYGGLSSASLEIPDGGKGSDGTGIFSGNLSVDLSEGSKLNISRSGFCGMRSKKFDGFIDLDGYDAIAMRLRGDGRCYISTIYTENWVNSPGQTEDNSWQAFVFAPKDRWQIEIMSSLECFASSLRPLVTGVLIIYQIPLARYLPTWRGNVIDVEMEMNPGRVLGMSLSVNAEGGAVGAKSGAGDFRVEIDWIKALRMP
;
A
#
# COMPACT_ATOMS: atom_id res chain seq x y z
N MET A 1 29.19 40.06 13.48
CA MET A 1 29.04 38.84 14.31
C MET A 1 27.65 38.26 14.05
N SER A 2 27.60 36.96 13.74
CA SER A 2 26.56 36.30 12.94
C SER A 2 25.19 36.15 13.65
N ARG A 3 24.10 36.36 12.89
CA ARG A 3 22.68 36.10 13.27
C ARG A 3 22.43 34.68 13.81
N PHE A 4 23.33 33.74 13.53
CA PHE A 4 23.30 32.39 14.11
C PHE A 4 23.51 32.39 15.63
N ARG A 5 24.38 33.26 16.16
CA ARG A 5 24.63 33.33 17.61
C ARG A 5 23.42 33.87 18.37
N SER A 6 22.67 34.81 17.79
CA SER A 6 21.44 35.33 18.42
C SER A 6 20.31 34.30 18.43
N LEU A 7 20.20 33.45 17.41
CA LEU A 7 19.19 32.38 17.36
C LEU A 7 19.51 31.23 18.33
N LEU A 8 20.79 30.83 18.43
CA LEU A 8 21.25 29.88 19.44
C LEU A 8 21.04 30.41 20.87
N GLN A 9 21.35 31.69 21.11
CA GLN A 9 21.11 32.30 22.41
C GLN A 9 19.62 32.37 22.75
N ALA A 10 18.76 32.67 21.76
CA ALA A 10 17.30 32.69 21.94
C ALA A 10 16.74 31.29 22.21
N SER A 11 17.25 30.26 21.53
CA SER A 11 16.93 28.85 21.78
C SER A 11 17.31 28.44 23.20
N VAL A 12 18.56 28.67 23.61
CA VAL A 12 19.05 28.32 24.96
C VAL A 12 18.30 29.07 26.07
N ASN A 13 17.95 30.34 25.83
CA ASN A 13 17.16 31.13 26.78
C ASN A 13 15.70 30.65 26.85
N ALA A 14 15.12 30.17 25.75
CA ALA A 14 13.80 29.55 25.75
C ALA A 14 13.81 28.21 26.51
N THR A 15 14.87 27.40 26.36
CA THR A 15 15.04 26.15 27.11
C THR A 15 15.20 26.38 28.61
N LYS A 16 15.94 27.43 29.02
CA LYS A 16 16.06 27.82 30.44
C LYS A 16 14.74 28.29 31.05
N LYS A 17 13.91 29.00 30.28
CA LYS A 17 12.60 29.49 30.75
C LYS A 17 11.59 28.35 30.99
N VAL A 18 11.75 27.23 30.28
CA VAL A 18 10.95 26.00 30.45
C VAL A 18 11.47 25.14 31.62
N SER A 19 12.78 25.16 31.91
CA SER A 19 13.34 24.42 33.05
C SER A 19 12.99 24.99 34.44
N ASP A 20 12.67 26.29 34.50
CA ASP A 20 12.30 27.02 35.72
C ASP A 20 10.82 26.89 36.12
N LEU A 21 9.97 26.23 35.31
CA LEU A 21 8.64 25.83 35.75
C LEU A 21 8.77 24.62 36.70
N SER A 22 8.51 24.85 37.98
CA SER A 22 8.67 23.89 39.09
C SER A 22 7.66 22.73 39.10
N SER A 23 6.75 22.65 38.11
CA SER A 23 5.74 21.61 38.07
C SER A 23 6.24 20.37 37.31
N PRO A 24 6.38 19.20 37.96
CA PRO A 24 6.74 17.96 37.29
C PRO A 24 5.72 17.56 36.21
N LEU A 25 4.46 18.00 36.34
CA LEU A 25 3.40 17.78 35.36
C LEU A 25 3.71 18.48 34.02
N PHE A 26 4.30 19.68 34.07
CA PHE A 26 4.62 20.46 32.87
C PHE A 26 5.86 19.92 32.15
N LYS A 27 6.84 19.39 32.89
CA LYS A 27 7.99 18.67 32.32
C LYS A 27 7.56 17.36 31.68
N LEU A 28 6.62 16.63 32.30
CA LEU A 28 6.04 15.43 31.71
C LEU A 28 5.27 15.76 30.42
N LEU A 29 4.42 16.79 30.44
CA LEU A 29 3.70 17.28 29.25
C LEU A 29 4.66 17.74 28.14
N ALA A 30 5.71 18.50 28.46
CA ALA A 30 6.70 18.93 27.45
C ALA A 30 7.51 17.75 26.86
N PHE A 31 7.71 16.69 27.65
CA PHE A 31 8.36 15.46 27.18
C PHE A 31 7.41 14.64 26.30
N THR A 32 6.14 14.51 26.66
CA THR A 32 5.13 13.80 25.85
C THR A 32 4.84 14.52 24.53
N TRP A 33 4.81 15.86 24.52
CA TRP A 33 4.65 16.65 23.28
C TRP A 33 5.80 16.46 22.29
N ASN A 34 7.03 16.29 22.78
CA ASN A 34 8.16 15.96 21.91
C ASN A 34 8.15 14.50 21.44
N ILE A 35 7.58 13.55 22.19
CA ILE A 35 7.57 12.14 21.76
C ILE A 35 6.57 11.90 20.62
N GLU A 36 5.40 12.54 20.65
CA GLU A 36 4.41 12.44 19.57
C GLU A 36 4.90 13.01 18.23
N GLU A 37 5.87 13.93 18.26
CA GLU A 37 6.45 14.53 17.06
C GLU A 37 7.53 13.64 16.39
N TRP A 38 8.14 12.72 17.15
CA TRP A 38 9.19 11.82 16.68
C TRP A 38 8.68 10.42 16.34
N VAL A 39 7.55 10.02 16.91
CA VAL A 39 6.95 8.71 16.68
C VAL A 39 5.89 8.86 15.59
N PRO A 40 6.04 8.23 14.41
CA PRO A 40 5.05 8.34 13.35
C PRO A 40 3.68 7.82 13.82
N PRO A 41 2.59 8.35 13.25
CA PRO A 41 1.25 7.90 13.62
C PRO A 41 1.10 6.39 13.40
N PRO A 42 0.21 5.71 14.15
CA PRO A 42 0.00 4.27 14.00
C PRO A 42 -0.38 3.84 12.58
N GLU A 43 -1.00 4.73 11.81
CA GLU A 43 -1.33 4.51 10.40
C GLU A 43 -1.07 5.75 9.54
N LYS A 44 -0.70 5.51 8.28
CA LYS A 44 -0.52 6.55 7.26
C LYS A 44 -1.23 6.16 5.98
N TYR A 45 -2.16 7.01 5.52
CA TYR A 45 -2.79 6.83 4.22
C TYR A 45 -1.78 7.04 3.10
N ILE A 46 -1.66 6.05 2.21
CA ILE A 46 -0.88 6.15 0.99
C ILE A 46 -1.81 6.50 -0.18
N PHE A 47 -2.89 5.72 -0.34
CA PHE A 47 -3.88 5.94 -1.38
C PHE A 47 -5.31 5.79 -0.83
N LYS A 48 -6.22 6.58 -1.41
CA LYS A 48 -7.66 6.49 -1.22
C LYS A 48 -8.30 6.28 -2.60
N PHE A 49 -9.50 5.71 -2.64
CA PHE A 49 -10.21 5.46 -3.89
C PHE A 49 -11.64 6.04 -3.83
N HIS A 50 -11.77 7.25 -3.28
CA HIS A 50 -13.06 7.90 -3.01
C HIS A 50 -13.50 8.90 -4.07
N SER A 51 -12.58 9.32 -4.93
CA SER A 51 -12.82 10.37 -5.92
C SER A 51 -12.22 10.04 -7.28
N LYS A 52 -12.79 10.60 -8.35
CA LYS A 52 -12.22 10.47 -9.70
C LYS A 52 -10.82 11.10 -9.77
N GLU A 53 -10.53 12.08 -8.92
CA GLU A 53 -9.21 12.69 -8.71
C GLU A 53 -8.19 11.69 -8.18
N ASP A 54 -8.60 10.81 -7.26
CA ASP A 54 -7.73 9.74 -6.78
C ASP A 54 -7.41 8.73 -7.88
N LEU A 55 -8.39 8.39 -8.73
CA LEU A 55 -8.17 7.48 -9.85
C LEU A 55 -7.15 8.04 -10.87
N LYS A 56 -7.10 9.36 -11.06
CA LYS A 56 -6.10 10.02 -11.93
C LYS A 56 -4.66 9.82 -11.46
N LYS A 57 -4.44 9.37 -10.22
CA LYS A 57 -3.11 9.00 -9.70
C LYS A 57 -2.66 7.64 -10.20
N TRP A 58 -3.53 6.87 -10.85
CA TRP A 58 -3.25 5.53 -11.34
C TRP A 58 -3.25 5.50 -12.87
N HIS A 59 -2.39 4.66 -13.43
CA HIS A 59 -2.44 4.28 -14.83
C HIS A 59 -2.67 2.78 -14.92
N LEU A 60 -3.55 2.38 -15.84
CA LEU A 60 -3.83 0.99 -16.14
C LEU A 60 -2.83 0.50 -17.19
N TYR A 61 -2.45 -0.77 -17.07
CA TYR A 61 -1.63 -1.46 -18.05
C TYR A 61 -2.08 -2.92 -18.16
N SER A 62 -1.83 -3.53 -19.29
CA SER A 62 -2.15 -4.93 -19.56
C SER A 62 -1.21 -5.52 -20.61
N ASP A 63 -1.25 -6.83 -20.78
CA ASP A 63 -0.51 -7.54 -21.83
C ASP A 63 -0.83 -7.07 -23.26
N SER A 64 -1.92 -6.33 -23.47
CA SER A 64 -2.31 -5.78 -24.76
C SER A 64 -1.32 -4.77 -25.34
N GLU A 65 -0.54 -4.10 -24.49
CA GLU A 65 0.60 -3.26 -24.92
C GLU A 65 1.68 -4.07 -25.64
N TYR A 66 1.71 -5.39 -25.41
CA TYR A 66 2.69 -6.32 -25.96
C TYR A 66 2.09 -7.28 -26.99
N GLY A 67 0.78 -7.19 -27.26
CA GLY A 67 0.07 -8.05 -28.22
C GLY A 67 -0.89 -9.07 -27.62
N GLY A 68 -1.09 -9.08 -26.30
CA GLY A 68 -2.12 -9.85 -25.61
C GLY A 68 -3.53 -9.25 -25.80
N LEU A 69 -4.54 -9.97 -25.29
CA LEU A 69 -5.95 -9.57 -25.41
C LEU A 69 -6.61 -9.26 -24.06
N SER A 70 -5.82 -9.09 -22.99
CA SER A 70 -6.37 -8.69 -21.69
C SER A 70 -6.78 -7.21 -21.68
N SER A 71 -7.76 -6.90 -20.85
CA SER A 71 -8.28 -5.54 -20.69
C SER A 71 -8.51 -5.19 -19.22
N ALA A 72 -8.39 -3.92 -18.88
CA ALA A 72 -8.56 -3.42 -17.52
C ALA A 72 -9.30 -2.08 -17.50
N SER A 73 -10.07 -1.86 -16.43
CA SER A 73 -10.77 -0.62 -16.11
C SER A 73 -10.61 -0.29 -14.63
N LEU A 74 -10.66 1.01 -14.32
CA LEU A 74 -10.65 1.54 -12.96
C LEU A 74 -11.67 2.66 -12.88
N GLU A 75 -12.71 2.44 -12.08
CA GLU A 75 -13.85 3.35 -11.98
C GLU A 75 -14.37 3.48 -10.55
N ILE A 76 -15.14 4.53 -10.29
CA ILE A 76 -15.93 4.66 -9.07
C ILE A 76 -17.39 4.61 -9.51
N PRO A 77 -18.21 3.69 -8.96
CA PRO A 77 -19.60 3.55 -9.36
C PRO A 77 -20.40 4.80 -8.98
N ASP A 78 -21.07 5.39 -9.97
CA ASP A 78 -21.91 6.58 -9.78
C ASP A 78 -23.22 6.16 -9.05
N GLY A 79 -23.38 6.54 -7.77
CA GLY A 79 -24.61 6.28 -7.00
C GLY A 79 -24.46 5.83 -5.54
N GLY A 80 -23.23 5.65 -5.04
CA GLY A 80 -22.99 5.35 -3.63
C GLY A 80 -23.41 6.51 -2.71
N LYS A 81 -24.43 6.33 -1.87
CA LYS A 81 -24.83 7.30 -0.85
C LYS A 81 -23.77 7.39 0.26
N GLY A 82 -22.76 8.24 0.10
CA GLY A 82 -21.81 8.61 1.18
C GLY A 82 -20.95 7.46 1.72
N SER A 83 -19.67 7.71 2.01
CA SER A 83 -18.67 6.73 2.53
C SER A 83 -18.44 5.41 1.77
N ASP A 84 -19.30 5.01 0.83
CA ASP A 84 -19.24 3.75 0.05
C ASP A 84 -18.68 3.92 -1.37
N GLY A 85 -18.14 5.09 -1.70
CA GLY A 85 -17.49 5.34 -2.99
C GLY A 85 -16.15 4.63 -3.07
N THR A 86 -16.13 3.33 -3.33
CA THR A 86 -14.90 2.53 -3.46
C THR A 86 -14.50 2.39 -4.92
N GLY A 87 -13.20 2.42 -5.19
CA GLY A 87 -12.67 2.18 -6.54
C GLY A 87 -12.85 0.72 -6.93
N ILE A 88 -13.30 0.48 -8.16
CA ILE A 88 -13.46 -0.85 -8.76
C ILE A 88 -12.36 -1.01 -9.79
N PHE A 89 -11.43 -1.93 -9.53
CA PHE A 89 -10.45 -2.40 -10.50
C PHE A 89 -10.96 -3.72 -11.10
N SER A 90 -11.28 -3.71 -12.39
CA SER A 90 -11.90 -4.84 -13.07
C SER A 90 -11.43 -5.01 -14.50
N GLY A 91 -11.77 -6.13 -15.12
CA GLY A 91 -11.46 -6.37 -16.53
C GLY A 91 -11.53 -7.84 -16.88
N ASN A 92 -10.91 -8.19 -17.99
CA ASN A 92 -10.85 -9.57 -18.49
C ASN A 92 -9.40 -9.96 -18.74
N LEU A 93 -8.99 -11.11 -18.20
CA LEU A 93 -7.69 -11.72 -18.48
C LEU A 93 -7.83 -12.69 -19.65
N SER A 94 -7.04 -12.51 -20.69
CA SER A 94 -6.95 -13.45 -21.80
C SER A 94 -5.51 -13.93 -21.97
N VAL A 95 -5.36 -15.25 -22.14
CA VAL A 95 -4.06 -15.85 -22.50
C VAL A 95 -3.82 -15.82 -24.01
N ASP A 96 -4.85 -15.48 -24.79
CA ASP A 96 -4.77 -15.43 -26.23
C ASP A 96 -3.97 -14.22 -26.71
N LEU A 97 -3.30 -14.40 -27.85
CA LEU A 97 -2.49 -13.37 -28.51
C LEU A 97 -3.18 -12.90 -29.79
N SER A 98 -2.99 -11.62 -30.11
CA SER A 98 -3.48 -11.06 -31.38
C SER A 98 -2.84 -11.74 -32.59
N GLU A 99 -3.68 -12.08 -33.58
CA GLU A 99 -3.24 -12.65 -34.85
C GLU A 99 -2.28 -11.69 -35.56
N GLY A 100 -1.02 -12.09 -35.73
CA GLY A 100 0.01 -11.29 -36.39
C GLY A 100 0.95 -10.50 -35.45
N SER A 101 0.85 -10.68 -34.13
CA SER A 101 1.84 -10.08 -33.22
C SER A 101 3.25 -10.63 -33.50
N LYS A 102 4.19 -9.73 -33.80
CA LYS A 102 5.63 -10.06 -34.00
C LYS A 102 6.40 -10.12 -32.67
N LEU A 103 5.74 -9.76 -31.56
CA LEU A 103 6.33 -9.73 -30.23
C LEU A 103 6.10 -11.08 -29.57
N ASN A 104 7.16 -11.87 -29.45
CA ASN A 104 7.15 -13.12 -28.69
C ASN A 104 7.03 -12.79 -27.20
N ILE A 105 5.82 -12.58 -26.69
CA ILE A 105 5.58 -12.49 -25.26
C ILE A 105 5.70 -13.90 -24.68
N SER A 106 6.52 -14.07 -23.63
CA SER A 106 6.65 -15.35 -22.94
C SER A 106 5.54 -15.61 -21.91
N ARG A 107 4.79 -14.58 -21.50
CA ARG A 107 3.70 -14.63 -20.51
C ARG A 107 2.58 -13.65 -20.86
N SER A 108 1.43 -14.16 -21.29
CA SER A 108 0.18 -13.41 -21.50
C SER A 108 -0.78 -13.63 -20.32
N GLY A 109 -1.91 -12.92 -20.32
CA GLY A 109 -2.95 -12.99 -19.29
C GLY A 109 -2.65 -12.15 -18.07
N PHE A 110 -2.24 -10.89 -18.22
CA PHE A 110 -2.04 -10.00 -17.07
C PHE A 110 -2.64 -8.60 -17.25
N CYS A 111 -3.12 -8.05 -16.14
CA CYS A 111 -3.60 -6.68 -16.01
C CYS A 111 -3.04 -6.08 -14.71
N GLY A 112 -2.86 -4.76 -14.68
CA GLY A 112 -2.49 -4.06 -13.47
C GLY A 112 -2.82 -2.58 -13.50
N MET A 113 -2.77 -1.99 -12.32
CA MET A 113 -2.77 -0.56 -12.13
C MET A 113 -1.51 -0.16 -11.36
N ARG A 114 -0.83 0.89 -11.81
CA ARG A 114 0.36 1.42 -11.17
C ARG A 114 0.14 2.89 -10.85
N SER A 115 0.60 3.32 -9.69
CA SER A 115 0.52 4.72 -9.30
C SER A 115 1.48 5.55 -10.18
N LYS A 116 1.15 6.82 -10.39
CA LYS A 116 2.14 7.81 -10.77
C LYS A 116 3.21 7.85 -9.69
N LYS A 117 4.45 8.14 -10.10
CA LYS A 117 5.53 8.35 -9.12
C LYS A 117 5.14 9.50 -8.19
N PHE A 118 5.45 9.35 -6.91
CA PHE A 118 5.30 10.44 -5.96
C PHE A 118 6.20 11.62 -6.35
N ASP A 119 5.84 12.81 -5.90
CA ASP A 119 6.72 13.97 -6.01
C ASP A 119 7.87 13.80 -5.01
N GLY A 120 8.99 13.26 -5.49
CA GLY A 120 10.07 12.74 -4.65
C GLY A 120 9.81 11.32 -4.19
N PHE A 121 9.69 11.10 -2.89
CA PHE A 121 9.44 9.80 -2.27
C PHE A 121 8.56 9.94 -1.04
N ILE A 122 7.91 8.85 -0.65
CA ILE A 122 7.27 8.74 0.66
C ILE A 122 8.17 7.93 1.59
N ASP A 123 8.30 8.43 2.81
CA ASP A 123 8.97 7.73 3.89
C ASP A 123 7.99 6.80 4.61
N LEU A 124 8.27 5.50 4.53
CA LEU A 124 7.58 4.42 5.23
C LEU A 124 8.49 3.68 6.23
N ASP A 125 9.68 4.20 6.55
CA ASP A 125 10.67 3.54 7.41
C ASP A 125 10.14 3.27 8.83
N GLY A 126 9.28 4.17 9.33
CA GLY A 126 8.63 4.01 10.62
C GLY A 126 7.37 3.13 10.64
N TYR A 127 7.11 2.33 9.60
CA TYR A 127 5.95 1.45 9.50
C TYR A 127 6.39 0.01 9.18
N ASP A 128 5.63 -0.97 9.64
CA ASP A 128 6.02 -2.38 9.56
C ASP A 128 5.29 -3.14 8.44
N ALA A 129 4.10 -2.66 8.04
CA ALA A 129 3.25 -3.37 7.11
C ALA A 129 2.47 -2.42 6.18
N ILE A 130 2.16 -2.92 4.99
CA ILE A 130 1.13 -2.34 4.12
C ILE A 130 -0.20 -3.02 4.40
N ALA A 131 -1.24 -2.22 4.63
CA ALA A 131 -2.61 -2.68 4.75
C ALA A 131 -3.44 -2.19 3.58
N MET A 132 -4.33 -3.06 3.09
CA MET A 132 -5.27 -2.73 2.03
C MET A 132 -6.67 -3.17 2.45
N ARG A 133 -7.67 -2.31 2.20
CA ARG A 133 -9.08 -2.69 2.35
C ARG A 133 -9.64 -3.09 1.00
N LEU A 134 -9.86 -4.38 0.82
CA LEU A 134 -10.23 -5.01 -0.44
C LEU A 134 -11.50 -5.86 -0.30
N ARG A 135 -12.30 -5.90 -1.37
CA ARG A 135 -13.37 -6.87 -1.60
C ARG A 135 -13.20 -7.45 -2.99
N GLY A 136 -12.79 -8.72 -3.07
CA GLY A 136 -12.37 -9.35 -4.32
C GLY A 136 -13.39 -10.32 -4.90
N ASP A 137 -12.89 -11.07 -5.88
CA ASP A 137 -13.57 -12.12 -6.64
C ASP A 137 -13.01 -13.53 -6.34
N GLY A 138 -12.12 -13.64 -5.35
CA GLY A 138 -11.42 -14.88 -4.98
C GLY A 138 -10.09 -15.08 -5.71
N ARG A 139 -9.66 -14.16 -6.60
CA ARG A 139 -8.34 -14.22 -7.24
C ARG A 139 -7.23 -13.76 -6.30
N CYS A 140 -6.01 -14.14 -6.64
CA CYS A 140 -4.81 -13.60 -6.03
C CYS A 140 -4.31 -12.41 -6.85
N TYR A 141 -4.08 -11.30 -6.18
CA TYR A 141 -3.46 -10.12 -6.73
C TYR A 141 -2.00 -10.04 -6.27
N ILE A 142 -1.22 -9.17 -6.90
CA ILE A 142 0.18 -8.93 -6.59
C ILE A 142 0.31 -7.45 -6.25
N SER A 143 0.69 -7.17 -5.01
CA SER A 143 1.10 -5.82 -4.61
C SER A 143 2.57 -5.65 -4.95
N THR A 144 2.93 -4.54 -5.60
CA THR A 144 4.32 -4.15 -5.82
C THR A 144 4.61 -2.81 -5.15
N ILE A 145 5.76 -2.70 -4.50
CA ILE A 145 6.34 -1.46 -4.01
C ILE A 145 7.56 -1.13 -4.88
N TYR A 146 7.64 0.12 -5.34
CA TYR A 146 8.81 0.61 -6.07
C TYR A 146 9.62 1.51 -5.13
N THR A 147 10.90 1.18 -4.94
CA THR A 147 11.83 2.01 -4.16
C THR A 147 12.91 2.58 -5.06
N GLU A 148 13.47 3.71 -4.67
CA GLU A 148 14.63 4.27 -5.36
C GLU A 148 15.78 3.26 -5.41
N ASN A 149 16.42 3.17 -6.58
CA ASN A 149 17.62 2.36 -6.75
C ASN A 149 18.88 3.23 -6.59
N TRP A 150 19.68 2.95 -5.57
CA TRP A 150 20.97 3.60 -5.32
C TRP A 150 22.12 3.02 -6.14
N VAL A 151 21.98 1.78 -6.63
CA VAL A 151 23.03 0.99 -7.28
C VAL A 151 22.68 0.78 -8.76
N ASN A 152 22.49 1.88 -9.49
CA ASN A 152 22.39 1.78 -10.94
C ASN A 152 23.80 1.84 -11.53
N SER A 153 24.27 0.70 -12.05
CA SER A 153 25.35 0.70 -13.05
C SER A 153 24.93 1.61 -14.23
N PRO A 154 25.86 2.30 -14.91
CA PRO A 154 25.51 3.15 -16.04
C PRO A 154 24.64 2.39 -17.05
N GLY A 155 23.39 2.84 -17.25
CA GLY A 155 22.44 2.23 -18.18
C GLY A 155 21.28 1.44 -17.56
N GLN A 156 21.26 1.22 -16.24
CA GLN A 156 20.03 0.78 -15.55
C GLN A 156 19.31 2.03 -15.02
N THR A 157 18.11 2.29 -15.53
CA THR A 157 17.28 3.45 -15.15
C THR A 157 16.03 3.04 -14.37
N GLU A 158 15.89 1.74 -14.08
CA GLU A 158 14.67 1.19 -13.48
C GLU A 158 14.74 1.21 -11.95
N ASP A 159 13.58 1.44 -11.33
CA ASP A 159 13.41 1.44 -9.87
C ASP A 159 13.49 0.00 -9.33
N ASN A 160 13.89 -0.18 -8.07
CA ASN A 160 13.84 -1.50 -7.44
C ASN A 160 12.38 -1.88 -7.17
N SER A 161 11.99 -3.10 -7.55
CA SER A 161 10.62 -3.58 -7.41
C SER A 161 10.50 -4.74 -6.44
N TRP A 162 9.56 -4.63 -5.51
CA TRP A 162 9.34 -5.59 -4.44
C TRP A 162 7.92 -6.09 -4.49
N GLN A 163 7.70 -7.41 -4.51
CA GLN A 163 6.37 -7.99 -4.74
C GLN A 163 5.92 -8.90 -3.60
N ALA A 164 4.62 -8.84 -3.30
CA ALA A 164 3.94 -9.74 -2.38
C ALA A 164 2.55 -10.12 -2.91
N PHE A 165 2.11 -11.33 -2.60
CA PHE A 165 0.78 -11.81 -2.95
C PHE A 165 -0.30 -11.26 -2.00
N VAL A 166 -1.42 -10.87 -2.58
CA VAL A 166 -2.61 -10.36 -1.89
C VAL A 166 -3.79 -11.25 -2.25
N PHE A 167 -4.34 -11.99 -1.28
CA PHE A 167 -5.52 -12.80 -1.53
C PHE A 167 -6.79 -11.96 -1.31
N ALA A 168 -7.59 -11.77 -2.36
CA ALA A 168 -8.80 -10.97 -2.30
C ALA A 168 -10.04 -11.89 -2.28
N PRO A 169 -10.63 -12.17 -1.10
CA PRO A 169 -11.72 -13.14 -0.97
C PRO A 169 -12.96 -12.64 -1.70
N LYS A 170 -13.71 -13.61 -2.24
CA LYS A 170 -14.93 -13.35 -2.98
C LYS A 170 -16.02 -12.75 -2.08
N ASP A 171 -16.61 -11.63 -2.52
CA ASP A 171 -17.83 -11.00 -1.99
C ASP A 171 -17.78 -10.62 -0.49
N ARG A 172 -16.59 -10.51 0.10
CA ARG A 172 -16.41 -10.08 1.50
C ARG A 172 -15.37 -8.99 1.59
N TRP A 173 -15.73 -7.89 2.27
CA TRP A 173 -14.74 -6.93 2.74
C TRP A 173 -13.87 -7.61 3.79
N GLN A 174 -12.56 -7.61 3.58
CA GLN A 174 -11.64 -7.87 4.68
C GLN A 174 -11.57 -6.59 5.52
N ILE A 175 -11.55 -6.75 6.85
CA ILE A 175 -11.58 -5.71 7.91
C ILE A 175 -12.98 -5.42 8.49
N GLU A 176 -13.29 -6.01 9.64
CA GLU A 176 -14.10 -5.39 10.70
C GLU A 176 -13.26 -5.32 11.98
N ILE A 177 -12.59 -4.18 12.23
CA ILE A 177 -12.08 -3.90 13.58
C ILE A 177 -13.27 -3.34 14.34
N MET A 178 -13.83 -4.13 15.24
CA MET A 178 -14.55 -3.54 16.37
C MET A 178 -13.50 -3.30 17.45
N SER A 179 -13.13 -2.05 17.68
CA SER A 179 -12.23 -1.69 18.78
C SER A 179 -12.86 -2.18 20.08
N SER A 180 -12.19 -3.12 20.74
CA SER A 180 -12.61 -3.66 22.03
C SER A 180 -12.49 -2.59 23.10
N LEU A 181 -13.57 -1.85 23.33
CA LEU A 181 -13.79 -1.06 24.53
C LEU A 181 -15.30 -0.81 24.67
N GLU A 182 -16.07 -1.89 24.79
CA GLU A 182 -17.39 -1.97 25.47
C GLU A 182 -18.04 -3.35 25.24
N CYS A 183 -17.53 -4.38 25.92
CA CYS A 183 -18.26 -5.64 26.14
C CYS A 183 -17.90 -6.19 27.53
N PHE A 184 -18.08 -5.35 28.55
CA PHE A 184 -18.10 -5.77 29.95
C PHE A 184 -19.39 -5.27 30.60
N ALA A 185 -20.54 -5.67 30.04
CA ALA A 185 -21.79 -5.67 30.78
C ALA A 185 -22.75 -6.70 30.18
N SER A 186 -23.29 -7.53 31.06
CA SER A 186 -24.37 -8.50 30.86
C SER A 186 -24.03 -9.81 30.11
N SER A 187 -23.69 -10.81 30.94
CA SER A 187 -24.26 -12.17 30.91
C SER A 187 -25.37 -12.39 29.87
N LEU A 188 -25.03 -13.00 28.73
CA LEU A 188 -25.67 -14.18 28.14
C LEU A 188 -25.28 -14.34 26.65
N ARG A 189 -24.71 -15.52 26.33
CA ARG A 189 -24.36 -16.11 25.02
C ARG A 189 -23.06 -15.60 24.35
N PRO A 190 -22.19 -16.51 23.88
CA PRO A 190 -21.05 -16.14 23.05
C PRO A 190 -21.55 -15.79 21.65
N LEU A 191 -21.57 -14.51 21.30
CA LEU A 191 -21.63 -14.08 19.90
C LEU A 191 -20.25 -14.29 19.26
N VAL A 192 -20.27 -14.83 18.05
CA VAL A 192 -19.16 -15.05 17.12
C VAL A 192 -17.96 -14.13 17.38
N THR A 193 -16.86 -14.70 17.88
CA THR A 193 -15.55 -14.06 17.90
C THR A 193 -15.04 -13.93 16.46
N GLY A 194 -15.43 -12.85 15.80
CA GLY A 194 -14.86 -12.45 14.52
C GLY A 194 -13.41 -12.01 14.74
N VAL A 195 -12.45 -12.89 14.39
CA VAL A 195 -11.05 -12.48 14.27
C VAL A 195 -10.97 -11.49 13.12
N LEU A 196 -10.55 -10.27 13.46
CA LEU A 196 -10.17 -9.25 12.52
C LEU A 196 -9.06 -9.80 11.60
N ILE A 197 -9.37 -10.06 10.33
CA ILE A 197 -8.34 -10.28 9.30
C ILE A 197 -8.22 -8.96 8.53
N ILE A 198 -7.37 -8.06 9.02
CA ILE A 198 -6.76 -7.04 8.14
C ILE A 198 -5.72 -7.79 7.33
N TYR A 199 -5.79 -7.72 5.99
CA TYR A 199 -4.69 -8.18 5.15
C TYR A 199 -3.55 -7.16 5.27
N GLN A 200 -2.75 -7.32 6.33
CA GLN A 200 -1.50 -6.62 6.53
C GLN A 200 -0.41 -7.46 5.90
N ILE A 201 0.34 -6.88 4.99
CA ILE A 201 1.50 -7.50 4.38
C ILE A 201 2.71 -6.84 5.03
N PRO A 202 3.40 -7.53 5.96
CA PRO A 202 4.65 -7.03 6.50
C PRO A 202 5.60 -6.66 5.38
N LEU A 203 6.30 -5.53 5.50
CA LEU A 203 7.28 -5.10 4.49
C LEU A 203 8.32 -6.18 4.23
N ALA A 204 8.71 -6.92 5.27
CA ALA A 204 9.61 -8.08 5.20
C ALA A 204 9.10 -9.26 4.34
N ARG A 205 7.81 -9.30 3.96
CA ARG A 205 7.26 -10.33 3.05
C ARG A 205 7.33 -9.94 1.58
N TYR A 206 7.67 -8.70 1.27
CA TYR A 206 7.88 -8.28 -0.11
C TYR A 206 9.25 -8.73 -0.58
N LEU A 207 9.28 -9.53 -1.65
CA LEU A 207 10.50 -10.09 -2.20
C LEU A 207 11.03 -9.22 -3.34
N PRO A 208 12.36 -9.07 -3.50
CA PRO A 208 12.93 -8.35 -4.64
C PRO A 208 12.61 -9.10 -5.93
N THR A 209 12.12 -8.38 -6.93
CA THR A 209 11.73 -8.96 -8.21
C THR A 209 12.28 -8.17 -9.40
N TRP A 210 12.54 -8.91 -10.49
CA TRP A 210 12.89 -8.37 -11.79
C TRP A 210 12.00 -9.01 -12.86
N ARG A 211 11.24 -8.20 -13.59
CA ARG A 211 10.33 -8.64 -14.66
C ARG A 211 9.42 -9.81 -14.21
N GLY A 212 8.90 -9.71 -12.98
CA GLY A 212 7.98 -10.70 -12.40
C GLY A 212 8.65 -12.01 -11.95
N ASN A 213 9.98 -12.05 -11.81
CA ASN A 213 10.69 -13.17 -11.19
C ASN A 213 11.37 -12.70 -9.90
N VAL A 214 11.31 -13.52 -8.85
CA VAL A 214 12.06 -13.28 -7.62
C VAL A 214 13.55 -13.37 -7.93
N ILE A 215 14.32 -12.39 -7.46
CA ILE A 215 15.76 -12.37 -7.61
C ILE A 215 16.36 -13.01 -6.36
N ASP A 216 17.25 -13.98 -6.56
CA ASP A 216 18.03 -14.59 -5.48
C ASP A 216 19.30 -13.78 -5.20
N VAL A 217 19.10 -12.55 -4.71
CA VAL A 217 20.17 -11.65 -4.28
C VAL A 217 19.75 -11.05 -2.95
N GLU A 218 20.70 -10.97 -2.01
CA GLU A 218 20.53 -10.31 -0.73
C GLU A 218 20.44 -8.79 -0.94
N MET A 219 19.21 -8.33 -1.23
CA MET A 219 18.86 -6.93 -1.35
C MET A 219 17.91 -6.56 -0.22
N GLU A 220 18.12 -5.41 0.38
CA GLU A 220 17.21 -4.84 1.38
C GLU A 220 16.33 -3.76 0.77
N MET A 221 15.04 -3.78 1.13
CA MET A 221 14.12 -2.72 0.73
C MET A 221 14.48 -1.43 1.42
N ASN A 222 14.44 -0.30 0.70
CA ASN A 222 14.53 1.03 1.31
C ASN A 222 13.12 1.62 1.50
N PRO A 223 12.44 1.36 2.64
CA PRO A 223 11.09 1.87 2.90
C PRO A 223 11.06 3.40 3.07
N GLY A 224 12.19 4.03 3.39
CA GLY A 224 12.30 5.50 3.47
C GLY A 224 12.23 6.20 2.12
N ARG A 225 12.43 5.48 1.00
CA ARG A 225 12.46 6.05 -0.37
C ARG A 225 11.53 5.32 -1.34
N VAL A 226 10.26 5.20 -0.95
CA VAL A 226 9.23 4.60 -1.81
C VAL A 226 8.77 5.61 -2.87
N LEU A 227 8.82 5.20 -4.14
CA LEU A 227 8.51 6.01 -5.32
C LEU A 227 7.07 5.80 -5.83
N GLY A 228 6.47 4.64 -5.55
CA GLY A 228 5.13 4.31 -6.03
C GLY A 228 4.73 2.89 -5.66
N MET A 229 3.52 2.51 -6.02
CA MET A 229 2.99 1.16 -5.82
C MET A 229 2.20 0.68 -7.04
N SER A 230 2.02 -0.63 -7.16
CA SER A 230 1.06 -1.21 -8.11
C SER A 230 0.28 -2.36 -7.50
N LEU A 231 -0.89 -2.61 -8.10
CA LEU A 231 -1.67 -3.82 -7.88
C LEU A 231 -1.92 -4.47 -9.23
N SER A 232 -1.53 -5.72 -9.38
CA SER A 232 -1.71 -6.49 -10.62
C SER A 232 -2.36 -7.84 -10.37
N VAL A 233 -2.84 -8.44 -11.43
CA VAL A 233 -3.41 -9.78 -11.46
C VAL A 233 -2.93 -10.49 -12.71
N ASN A 234 -2.72 -11.81 -12.62
CA ASN A 234 -2.38 -12.65 -13.75
C ASN A 234 -3.28 -13.88 -13.81
N ALA A 235 -3.40 -14.47 -15.00
CA ALA A 235 -4.12 -15.71 -15.24
C ALA A 235 -3.31 -16.91 -14.69
N GLU A 236 -1.99 -16.85 -14.82
CA GLU A 236 -1.06 -17.90 -14.42
C GLU A 236 -0.37 -17.54 -13.09
N GLY A 237 -1.10 -17.70 -11.98
CA GLY A 237 -0.54 -17.45 -10.66
C GLY A 237 -1.57 -17.43 -9.54
N GLY A 238 -1.07 -17.52 -8.31
CA GLY A 238 -1.86 -17.38 -7.09
C GLY A 238 -1.52 -18.41 -6.02
N ALA A 239 -1.83 -18.06 -4.77
CA ALA A 239 -1.73 -18.99 -3.65
C ALA A 239 -2.68 -20.18 -3.82
N VAL A 240 -2.35 -21.32 -3.19
CA VAL A 240 -3.20 -22.52 -3.20
C VAL A 240 -4.61 -22.17 -2.73
N GLY A 241 -5.62 -22.47 -3.56
CA GLY A 241 -7.02 -22.18 -3.28
C GLY A 241 -7.56 -20.86 -3.85
N ALA A 242 -6.72 -20.03 -4.46
CA ALA A 242 -7.18 -18.84 -5.19
C ALA A 242 -7.74 -19.20 -6.58
N LYS A 243 -8.71 -18.40 -7.05
CA LYS A 243 -9.20 -18.48 -8.43
C LYS A 243 -8.05 -18.09 -9.38
N SER A 244 -7.74 -18.95 -10.34
CA SER A 244 -6.73 -18.75 -11.39
C SER A 244 -7.32 -18.94 -12.78
N GLY A 245 -6.53 -18.68 -13.82
CA GLY A 245 -6.90 -18.81 -15.22
C GLY A 245 -7.50 -17.54 -15.85
N ALA A 246 -7.75 -17.63 -17.15
CA ALA A 246 -8.39 -16.57 -17.94
C ALA A 246 -9.81 -16.23 -17.44
N GLY A 247 -10.37 -15.14 -17.99
CA GLY A 247 -11.70 -14.64 -17.69
C GLY A 247 -11.70 -13.43 -16.77
N ASP A 248 -12.90 -13.06 -16.32
CA ASP A 248 -13.10 -11.79 -15.63
C ASP A 248 -12.41 -11.74 -14.28
N PHE A 249 -11.93 -10.54 -13.95
CA PHE A 249 -11.49 -10.18 -12.61
C PHE A 249 -12.19 -8.90 -12.13
N ARG A 250 -12.40 -8.83 -10.82
CA ARG A 250 -12.96 -7.65 -10.17
C ARG A 250 -12.55 -7.58 -8.70
N VAL A 251 -11.93 -6.47 -8.33
CA VAL A 251 -11.63 -6.13 -6.94
C VAL A 251 -12.05 -4.70 -6.64
N GLU A 252 -12.74 -4.52 -5.52
CA GLU A 252 -13.04 -3.22 -4.97
C GLU A 252 -11.99 -2.85 -3.93
N ILE A 253 -11.59 -1.59 -3.95
CA ILE A 253 -10.48 -1.05 -3.20
C ILE A 253 -10.95 0.25 -2.56
N ASP A 254 -10.80 0.33 -1.24
CA ASP A 254 -11.18 1.51 -0.49
C ASP A 254 -9.97 2.41 -0.21
N TRP A 255 -8.91 1.82 0.36
CA TRP A 255 -7.67 2.51 0.68
C TRP A 255 -6.47 1.57 0.75
N ILE A 256 -5.28 2.17 0.69
CA ILE A 256 -3.98 1.55 0.99
C ILE A 256 -3.31 2.40 2.06
N LYS A 257 -2.87 1.78 3.15
CA LYS A 257 -2.19 2.42 4.29
C LYS A 257 -0.87 1.72 4.61
N ALA A 258 0.05 2.46 5.20
CA ALA A 258 1.12 1.88 6.01
C ALA A 258 0.67 1.82 7.47
N LEU A 259 0.99 0.72 8.15
CA LEU A 259 0.66 0.50 9.56
C LEU A 259 1.94 0.24 10.35
N ARG A 260 2.00 0.86 11.53
CA ARG A 260 2.98 0.54 12.56
C ARG A 260 2.35 -0.48 13.50
N MET A 261 2.99 -1.64 13.63
CA MET A 261 2.54 -2.67 14.55
C MET A 261 2.97 -2.30 15.98
N PRO A 262 2.10 -2.54 16.98
CA PRO A 262 2.41 -2.23 18.38
C PRO A 262 3.47 -3.16 19.00
#